data_AF-A0A0D9W532-F1
#
_entry.id   AF-A0A0D9W532-F1
#
_cell.length_a   1.000
_cell.length_b   1.000
_cell.length_c   1.000
_cell.angle_alpha   90.00
_cell.angle_beta   90.00
_cell.angle_gamma   90.00
#
_symmetry.space_group_name_H-M   'P 1'
#
loop_
_entity.id
_entity.type
_entity.pdbx_description
1 polymer ?
#
loop_
_entity_poly.entity_id
_entity_poly.type
_entity_poly.pdbx_seq_one_letter_code
_entity_poly.pdbx_strand_id
1 'polypeptide(L)'
;MWSSAASVRGFMKERGLKKETGCSWIELKGEVVSFSSNDSTHPLIEQICQEVDTMARFAKDKEEYGKEALDEWVTTYKSDKGTEDKCSP
;
A
#
# COMPACT_ATOMS: atom_id res chain seq x y z
N MET A 1 10.19 -16.74 -8.73
CA MET A 1 9.24 -16.11 -9.68
C MET A 1 9.67 -14.69 -10.10
N TRP A 2 10.03 -13.81 -9.16
CA TRP A 2 10.48 -12.43 -9.48
C TRP A 2 11.85 -12.34 -10.17
N SER A 3 12.79 -13.24 -9.84
CA SER A 3 14.15 -13.25 -10.41
C SER A 3 14.15 -13.51 -11.93
N SER A 4 13.35 -14.46 -12.40
CA SER A 4 13.20 -14.73 -13.83
C SER A 4 12.63 -13.53 -14.59
N ALA A 5 11.63 -12.86 -14.01
CA ALA A 5 11.06 -11.64 -14.58
C ALA A 5 12.09 -10.48 -14.60
N ALA A 6 12.97 -10.39 -13.60
CA ALA A 6 14.05 -9.42 -13.58
C ALA A 6 15.09 -9.69 -14.69
N SER A 7 15.46 -10.96 -14.90
CA SER A 7 16.36 -11.37 -15.98
C SER A 7 15.80 -11.00 -17.37
N VAL A 8 14.53 -11.29 -17.64
CA VAL A 8 13.85 -10.91 -18.89
C VAL A 8 13.84 -9.39 -19.08
N ARG A 9 13.49 -8.61 -18.04
CA ARG A 9 13.52 -7.14 -18.11
C ARG A 9 14.93 -6.59 -18.39
N GLY A 10 15.96 -7.21 -17.82
CA GLY A 10 17.35 -6.85 -18.07
C GLY A 10 17.74 -7.03 -19.53
N PHE A 11 17.44 -8.20 -20.10
CA PHE A 11 17.70 -8.51 -21.50
C PHE A 11 16.95 -7.58 -22.47
N MET A 12 15.68 -7.28 -22.19
CA MET A 12 14.90 -6.32 -22.98
C MET A 12 15.57 -4.93 -22.97
N LYS A 13 16.05 -4.48 -21.80
CA LYS A 13 16.75 -3.20 -21.65
C LYS A 13 18.07 -3.17 -22.43
N GLU A 14 18.86 -4.24 -22.38
CA GLU A 14 20.12 -4.37 -23.12
C GLU A 14 19.91 -4.28 -24.65
N ARG A 15 18.78 -4.82 -25.13
CA ARG A 15 18.37 -4.71 -26.55
C ARG A 15 17.71 -3.38 -26.90
N GLY A 16 17.65 -2.43 -25.98
CA GLY A 16 17.08 -1.10 -26.21
C GLY A 16 15.54 -1.07 -26.25
N LEU A 17 14.85 -2.13 -25.82
CA LEU A 17 13.39 -2.10 -25.72
C LEU A 17 12.98 -1.15 -24.60
N LYS A 18 12.30 -0.06 -24.98
CA LYS A 18 11.72 0.90 -24.05
C LYS A 18 10.28 0.53 -23.80
N LYS A 19 9.86 0.57 -22.54
CA LYS A 19 8.43 0.56 -22.22
C LYS A 19 7.84 1.89 -22.61
N GLU A 20 6.65 1.86 -23.20
CA GLU A 20 5.84 3.06 -23.29
C GLU A 20 5.49 3.53 -21.88
N THR A 21 5.56 4.85 -21.69
CA THR A 21 5.16 5.46 -20.43
C THR A 21 3.68 5.21 -20.22
N GLY A 22 3.32 4.68 -19.05
CA GLY A 22 1.91 4.55 -18.70
C GLY A 22 1.28 5.93 -18.56
N CYS A 23 0.13 6.16 -19.19
CA CYS A 23 -0.63 7.38 -19.04
C CYS A 23 -1.99 7.05 -18.43
N SER A 24 -2.41 7.82 -17.43
CA SER A 24 -3.76 7.79 -16.88
C SER A 24 -4.35 9.20 -16.95
N TRP A 25 -5.65 9.31 -16.76
CA TRP A 25 -6.32 10.60 -16.69
C TRP A 25 -7.51 10.51 -15.75
N ILE A 26 -7.92 11.67 -15.24
CA ILE A 26 -9.14 11.83 -14.47
C ILE A 26 -9.93 13.01 -15.05
N GLU A 27 -11.25 12.98 -14.87
CA GLU A 27 -12.12 14.10 -15.22
C GLU A 27 -12.65 14.76 -13.94
N LEU A 28 -12.45 16.06 -13.82
CA LEU A 28 -12.87 16.86 -12.69
C LEU A 28 -13.60 18.09 -13.22
N LYS A 29 -14.90 18.21 -12.90
CA LYS A 29 -15.73 19.36 -13.30
C LYS A 29 -15.73 19.65 -14.82
N GLY A 30 -15.63 18.59 -15.64
CA GLY A 30 -15.57 18.69 -17.10
C GLY A 30 -14.17 18.98 -17.65
N GLU A 31 -13.14 19.09 -16.81
CA GLU A 31 -11.75 19.20 -17.23
C GLU A 31 -11.03 17.85 -17.11
N VAL A 32 -10.31 17.45 -18.16
CA VAL A 32 -9.50 16.23 -18.15
C VAL A 32 -8.07 16.56 -17.78
N VAL A 33 -7.59 15.97 -16.69
CA VAL A 33 -6.19 16.07 -16.26
C VAL A 33 -5.52 14.72 -16.48
N SER A 34 -4.42 14.71 -17.24
CA SER A 34 -3.64 13.52 -17.54
C SER A 34 -2.39 13.44 -16.69
N PHE A 35 -2.00 12.22 -16.33
CA PHE A 35 -0.81 11.90 -15.57
C PHE A 35 0.01 10.89 -16.36
N SER A 36 1.29 11.17 -16.55
CA SER A 36 2.22 10.21 -17.12
C SER A 36 3.06 9.58 -16.01
N SER A 37 3.38 8.30 -16.17
CA SER A 37 4.24 7.59 -15.22
C SER A 37 5.61 8.26 -15.20
N ASN A 38 6.11 8.54 -13.99
CA ASN A 38 7.39 9.21 -13.78
C ASN A 38 7.43 10.67 -14.28
N ASP A 39 6.28 11.30 -14.46
CA ASP A 39 6.14 12.72 -14.79
C ASP A 39 6.39 13.59 -13.56
N SER A 40 7.21 14.63 -13.75
CA SER A 40 7.50 15.65 -12.75
C SER A 40 7.21 17.07 -13.26
N THR A 41 6.56 17.19 -14.41
CA THR A 41 6.30 18.47 -15.09
C THR A 41 4.99 19.12 -14.64
N HIS A 42 4.09 18.35 -14.03
CA HIS A 42 2.82 18.88 -13.54
C HIS A 42 3.05 19.94 -12.45
N PRO A 43 2.47 21.16 -12.55
CA PRO A 43 2.72 22.26 -11.60
C PRO A 43 2.41 21.91 -10.13
N LEU A 44 1.53 20.93 -9.91
CA LEU A 44 1.10 20.47 -8.59
C LEU A 44 1.71 19.13 -8.17
N ILE A 45 2.73 18.61 -8.87
CA ILE A 45 3.27 17.27 -8.62
C ILE A 45 3.70 17.07 -7.16
N GLU A 46 4.30 18.08 -6.55
CA GLU A 46 4.74 18.02 -5.15
C GLU A 46 3.56 17.80 -4.20
N GLN A 47 2.47 18.57 -4.37
CA GLN A 47 1.27 18.45 -3.53
C GLN A 47 0.59 17.10 -3.72
N ILE A 48 0.53 16.61 -4.96
CA ILE A 48 -0.05 15.30 -5.28
C ILE A 48 0.74 14.18 -4.58
N CYS A 49 2.08 14.21 -4.67
CA CYS A 49 2.93 13.22 -4.01
C CYS A 49 2.80 13.28 -2.48
N GLN A 50 2.75 14.48 -1.90
CA GLN A 50 2.55 14.66 -0.46
C GLN A 50 1.22 14.08 0.03
N GLU A 51 0.14 14.26 -0.74
CA GLU A 51 -1.16 13.68 -0.40
C GLU A 51 -1.14 12.15 -0.47
N VAL A 52 -0.49 11.58 -1.49
CA VAL A 52 -0.31 10.12 -1.62
C VAL A 52 0.48 9.57 -0.43
N ASP A 53 1.55 10.23 -0.02
CA ASP A 53 2.35 9.83 1.14
C ASP A 53 1.56 9.91 2.44
N THR A 54 0.74 10.95 2.57
CA THR A 54 -0.14 11.16 3.73
C THR A 54 -1.16 10.03 3.84
N MET A 55 -1.84 9.68 2.74
CA MET A 55 -2.76 8.53 2.68
C MET A 55 -2.05 7.20 3.01
N ALA A 56 -0.83 7.01 2.51
CA ALA A 56 -0.06 5.80 2.79
C ALA A 56 0.31 5.66 4.28
N ARG A 57 0.57 6.77 4.97
CA ARG A 57 0.79 6.78 6.43
C ARG A 57 -0.49 6.42 7.18
N PHE A 58 -1.60 7.08 6.85
CA PHE A 58 -2.90 6.77 7.47
C PHE A 58 -3.33 5.31 7.28
N ALA A 59 -3.01 4.71 6.14
CA ALA A 59 -3.28 3.28 5.90
C ALA A 59 -2.47 2.37 6.84
N LYS A 60 -1.21 2.70 7.12
CA LYS A 60 -0.36 1.96 8.06
C LYS A 60 -0.83 2.13 9.50
N ASP A 61 -1.17 3.35 9.89
CA ASP A 61 -1.65 3.64 11.26
C ASP A 61 -2.93 2.86 11.57
N LYS A 62 -3.85 2.71 10.60
CA LYS A 62 -5.05 1.88 10.75
C LYS A 62 -4.73 0.39 10.86
N GLU A 63 -3.73 -0.10 10.14
CA GLU A 63 -3.28 -1.48 10.24
C GLU A 63 -2.66 -1.76 11.62
N GLU A 64 -1.89 -0.82 12.16
CA GLU A 64 -1.30 -0.89 13.49
C GLU A 64 -2.38 -0.86 14.58
N TYR A 65 -3.32 0.08 14.52
CA TYR A 65 -4.48 0.12 15.43
C TYR A 65 -5.26 -1.20 15.42
N GLY A 66 -5.45 -1.80 14.24
CA GLY A 66 -6.10 -3.10 14.11
C GLY A 66 -5.32 -4.25 14.78
N LYS A 67 -3.99 -4.21 14.77
CA LYS A 67 -3.13 -5.18 15.46
C LYS A 67 -3.16 -4.98 16.97
N GLU A 68 -3.08 -3.74 17.44
CA GLU A 68 -3.15 -3.41 18.87
C GLU A 68 -4.49 -3.82 19.48
N ALA A 69 -5.60 -3.49 18.81
CA ALA A 69 -6.93 -3.89 19.25
C ALA A 69 -7.11 -5.43 19.27
N LEU A 70 -6.47 -6.14 18.34
CA LEU A 70 -6.49 -7.60 18.33
C LEU A 70 -5.66 -8.19 19.48
N ASP A 71 -4.48 -7.64 19.76
CA ASP A 71 -3.62 -8.07 20.88
C ASP A 71 -4.27 -7.84 22.25
N GLU A 72 -4.92 -6.68 22.42
CA GLU A 72 -5.74 -6.37 23.60
C GLU A 72 -6.88 -7.40 23.74
N TRP A 73 -7.65 -7.65 22.68
CA TRP A 73 -8.76 -8.60 22.73
C TRP A 73 -8.29 -10.03 23.06
N VAL A 74 -7.18 -10.48 22.44
CA VAL A 74 -6.59 -11.80 22.71
C VAL A 74 -6.12 -11.91 24.16
N THR A 75 -5.57 -10.84 24.71
CA THR A 75 -5.10 -10.79 26.10
C THR A 75 -6.28 -10.88 27.08
N THR A 76 -7.32 -10.07 26.88
CA THR A 76 -8.54 -10.08 27.70
C THR A 76 -9.23 -11.45 27.66
N TYR A 77 -9.43 -12.01 26.47
CA TYR A 77 -10.08 -13.31 26.30
C TYR A 77 -9.34 -14.46 27.01
N LYS A 78 -7.99 -14.43 27.02
CA LYS A 78 -7.18 -15.44 27.73
C LYS A 78 -7.24 -15.28 29.25
N SER A 79 -7.39 -14.06 29.75
CA SER A 79 -7.61 -13.80 31.19
C SER A 79 -8.95 -14.37 31.66
N ASP A 80 -10.00 -14.22 30.86
CA ASP A 80 -11.35 -14.64 31.23
C ASP A 80 -11.57 -16.17 31.18
N LYS A 81 -10.75 -16.92 30.44
CA LYS A 81 -10.80 -18.41 30.42
C LYS A 81 -9.87 -19.09 31.45
N GLY A 82 -9.26 -18.33 32.36
CA GLY A 82 -8.37 -18.85 33.41
C GLY A 82 -9.06 -19.51 34.61
N THR A 83 -10.39 -19.56 34.65
CA THR A 83 -11.17 -20.19 35.75
C THR A 83 -12.22 -21.17 35.22
N GLU A 84 -11.81 -22.17 34.43
CA GLU A 84 -12.51 -23.45 34.50
C GLU A 84 -11.97 -24.19 35.74
N ASP A 85 -12.60 -23.88 36.88
CA ASP A 85 -12.58 -24.70 38.09
C ASP A 85 -12.98 -26.13 37.70
N LYS A 86 -11.97 -26.99 37.52
CA LYS A 86 -12.18 -28.43 37.58
C LYS A 86 -12.45 -28.80 39.02
N CYS A 87 -13.73 -28.74 39.37
CA CYS A 87 -14.31 -29.46 40.50
C CYS A 87 -13.72 -30.88 40.53
N SER A 88 -12.91 -31.15 41.54
CA SER A 88 -12.60 -32.51 42.02
C SER A 88 -13.61 -32.85 43.13
N PRO A 89 -13.92 -34.13 43.41
CA PRO A 89 -13.29 -35.37 42.94
C PRO A 89 -14.14 -36.21 41.98
#